data_AF-A0A939UR08-F1
#
_entry.id   AF-A0A939UR08-F1
#
_cell.length_a   1.000
_cell.length_b   1.000
_cell.length_c   1.000
_cell.angle_alpha   90.00
_cell.angle_beta   90.00
_cell.angle_gamma   90.00
#
_symmetry.space_group_name_H-M   'P 1'
#
loop_
_entity.id
_entity.type
_entity.pdbx_description
1 polymer ?
#
loop_
_entity_poly.entity_id
_entity_poly.type
_entity_poly.pdbx_seq_one_letter_code
_entity_poly.pdbx_strand_id
1 'polypeptide(L)'
;IVADADLSPERRLQGTKGQGLATYRELIGNLSTKTKPEGGALTLLLDRWINAVQNEALQETGLLPGDPALAEAADRKIYTVTASVSEMVHGFEFARLLSAYYRAYLTGDDETRANVARWFRGEYTTKSEAKEALGVNIIITDEDWYDYLKIFALFFRLAGYAGMMIMIDELVNIYKIPHTVTRQYNYEKLLAMYNDALQGKAKYIGIIMGITPQALEDKRRGVYSYEALRSRLGEGRFSAPGARDMLAPVIRLDPLTAEEMLVLCEKLSLMHSSLFGYEPRITTDDLAEFIRIEYARIGADTNITPREVIRDFIELLDILYQDPSKDVSRLLNSGEFGFAESEAVSDEKEAGFAEFTV
;
A
#
# COMPACT_ATOMS: atom_id res chain seq x y z
N ILE A 1 7.23 -7.93 7.50
CA ILE A 1 6.16 -8.29 6.56
C ILE A 1 5.68 -7.00 5.92
N VAL A 2 5.35 -6.99 4.64
CA VAL A 2 4.78 -5.79 3.99
C VAL A 2 3.45 -6.14 3.32
N ALA A 3 2.56 -5.15 3.21
CA ALA A 3 1.28 -5.24 2.52
C ALA A 3 0.96 -3.90 1.89
N ASP A 4 0.40 -3.92 0.70
CA ASP A 4 0.03 -2.73 -0.06
C ASP A 4 -1.41 -2.81 -0.58
N ALA A 5 -2.06 -1.65 -0.69
CA ALA A 5 -3.39 -1.52 -1.28
C ALA A 5 -3.62 -0.11 -1.83
N ASP A 6 -4.23 -0.05 -3.02
CA ASP A 6 -4.69 1.20 -3.61
C ASP A 6 -6.15 1.46 -3.21
N LEU A 7 -6.40 2.65 -2.65
CA LEU A 7 -7.77 3.10 -2.43
C LEU A 7 -8.45 3.37 -3.78
N SER A 8 -9.76 3.16 -3.82
CA SER A 8 -10.59 3.33 -5.02
C SER A 8 -12.02 3.69 -4.60
N PRO A 9 -12.95 3.95 -5.54
CA PRO A 9 -14.34 4.15 -5.18
C PRO A 9 -14.94 2.99 -4.36
N GLU A 10 -14.44 1.76 -4.54
CA GLU A 10 -14.87 0.54 -3.83
C GLU A 10 -13.96 0.13 -2.66
N ARG A 11 -12.74 0.69 -2.56
CA ARG A 11 -11.80 0.44 -1.46
C ARG A 11 -11.52 1.74 -0.71
N ARG A 12 -12.00 1.83 0.54
CA ARG A 12 -11.90 3.03 1.38
C ARG A 12 -11.39 2.65 2.77
N LEU A 13 -11.05 3.62 3.62
CA LEU A 13 -10.71 3.33 5.02
C LEU A 13 -11.97 3.03 5.84
N GLN A 14 -13.08 3.66 5.48
CA GLN A 14 -14.40 3.47 6.09
C GLN A 14 -15.49 3.50 5.02
N GLY A 15 -16.49 2.62 5.18
CA GLY A 15 -17.66 2.56 4.31
C GLY A 15 -18.85 1.91 5.02
N THR A 16 -19.97 1.78 4.29
CA THR A 16 -21.18 1.08 4.75
C THR A 16 -21.54 -0.11 3.86
N LYS A 17 -20.74 -0.38 2.82
CA LYS A 17 -21.00 -1.38 1.78
C LYS A 17 -19.86 -2.40 1.66
N GLY A 18 -19.07 -2.61 2.71
CA GLY A 18 -17.92 -3.50 2.68
C GLY A 18 -16.65 -2.85 2.10
N GLN A 19 -16.60 -1.52 1.99
CA GLN A 19 -15.48 -0.81 1.32
C GLN A 19 -14.23 -0.76 2.20
N GLY A 20 -14.39 -0.71 3.53
CA GLY A 20 -13.30 -0.85 4.49
C GLY A 20 -12.77 -2.28 4.51
N LEU A 21 -13.68 -3.25 4.52
CA LEU A 21 -13.38 -4.67 4.41
C LEU A 21 -12.69 -5.01 3.07
N ALA A 22 -13.05 -4.33 1.98
CA ALA A 22 -12.39 -4.50 0.68
C ALA A 22 -10.92 -4.05 0.73
N THR A 23 -10.63 -2.91 1.37
CA THR A 23 -9.24 -2.47 1.62
C THR A 23 -8.47 -3.48 2.47
N TYR A 24 -9.11 -4.01 3.52
CA TYR A 24 -8.51 -5.06 4.33
C TYR A 24 -8.20 -6.35 3.55
N ARG A 25 -9.16 -6.81 2.73
CA ARG A 25 -8.98 -7.99 1.86
C ARG A 25 -7.81 -7.81 0.90
N GLU A 26 -7.70 -6.63 0.30
CA GLU A 26 -6.57 -6.25 -0.56
C GLU A 26 -5.25 -6.33 0.20
N LEU A 27 -5.16 -5.68 1.38
CA LEU A 27 -3.95 -5.69 2.21
C LEU A 27 -3.53 -7.10 2.64
N ILE A 28 -4.47 -7.93 3.10
CA ILE A 28 -4.16 -9.31 3.50
C ILE A 28 -3.83 -10.18 2.28
N GLY A 29 -4.51 -9.96 1.16
CA GLY A 29 -4.23 -10.61 -0.11
C GLY A 29 -2.82 -10.32 -0.61
N ASN A 30 -2.36 -9.08 -0.46
CA ASN A 30 -1.05 -8.59 -0.92
C ASN A 30 0.04 -8.73 0.16
N LEU A 31 -0.21 -9.44 1.26
CA LEU A 31 0.83 -9.76 2.24
C LEU A 31 2.01 -10.44 1.54
N SER A 32 3.19 -9.84 1.68
CA SER A 32 4.39 -10.30 1.02
C SER A 32 5.59 -10.38 1.97
N THR A 33 6.55 -11.20 1.55
CA THR A 33 7.82 -11.43 2.26
C THR A 33 8.96 -11.43 1.26
N LYS A 34 10.21 -11.33 1.74
CA LYS A 34 11.39 -11.46 0.87
C LYS A 34 11.40 -12.75 0.03
N THR A 35 10.80 -13.83 0.53
CA THR A 35 10.72 -15.12 -0.17
C THR A 35 9.48 -15.28 -1.04
N LYS A 36 8.51 -14.36 -0.95
CA LYS A 36 7.27 -14.34 -1.74
C LYS A 36 6.85 -12.88 -1.96
N PRO A 37 7.48 -12.18 -2.93
CA PRO A 37 7.25 -10.74 -3.15
C PRO A 37 5.91 -10.46 -3.82
N GLU A 38 5.40 -11.40 -4.64
CA GLU A 38 4.15 -11.28 -5.43
C GLU A 38 2.85 -11.31 -4.59
N GLY A 39 2.92 -11.18 -3.27
CA GLY A 39 1.75 -11.27 -2.38
C GLY A 39 1.31 -12.70 -2.02
N GLY A 40 0.13 -12.82 -1.41
CA GLY A 40 -0.50 -14.08 -1.01
C GLY A 40 0.30 -14.89 0.01
N ALA A 41 1.07 -14.25 0.89
CA ALA A 41 1.97 -14.93 1.82
C ALA A 41 1.30 -15.42 3.11
N LEU A 42 0.01 -15.16 3.35
CA LEU A 42 -0.66 -15.47 4.61
C LEU A 42 -0.52 -16.95 5.03
N THR A 43 -0.93 -17.90 4.18
CA THR A 43 -0.80 -19.35 4.47
C THR A 43 0.65 -19.75 4.70
N LEU A 44 1.56 -19.24 3.85
CA LEU A 44 3.00 -19.49 3.99
C LEU A 44 3.53 -19.01 5.36
N LEU A 45 3.05 -17.86 5.84
CA LEU A 45 3.44 -17.29 7.12
C LEU A 45 2.92 -18.13 8.29
N LEU A 46 1.66 -18.58 8.23
CA LEU A 46 1.07 -19.45 9.25
C LEU A 46 1.80 -20.80 9.33
N ASP A 47 2.03 -21.45 8.18
CA ASP A 47 2.75 -22.72 8.10
C ASP A 47 4.19 -22.57 8.61
N ARG A 48 4.90 -21.50 8.22
CA ARG A 48 6.27 -21.23 8.71
C ARG A 48 6.31 -21.00 10.21
N TRP A 49 5.34 -20.27 10.75
CA TRP A 49 5.25 -20.04 12.18
C TRP A 49 5.08 -21.36 12.95
N ILE A 50 4.20 -22.26 12.49
CA ILE A 50 4.02 -23.57 13.12
C ILE A 50 5.31 -24.39 13.08
N ASN A 51 5.97 -24.44 11.92
CA ASN A 51 7.24 -25.15 11.79
C ASN A 51 8.33 -24.54 12.68
N ALA A 52 8.38 -23.21 12.83
CA ALA A 52 9.31 -22.55 13.73
C ALA A 52 9.06 -22.95 15.19
N VAL A 53 7.79 -22.95 15.64
CA VAL A 53 7.42 -23.38 16.99
C VAL A 53 7.79 -24.84 17.26
N GLN A 54 7.56 -25.73 16.30
CA GLN A 54 7.96 -27.15 16.42
C GLN A 54 9.48 -27.32 16.49
N ASN A 55 10.23 -26.59 15.66
CA ASN A 55 11.69 -26.63 15.66
C ASN A 55 12.28 -26.10 16.97
N GLU A 56 11.73 -25.01 17.51
CA GLU A 56 12.15 -24.49 18.82
C GLU A 56 11.86 -25.50 19.94
N ALA A 57 10.67 -26.12 19.94
CA ALA A 57 10.32 -27.14 20.92
C ALA A 57 11.29 -28.34 20.83
N LEU A 58 11.68 -28.74 19.62
CA LEU A 58 12.64 -29.82 19.40
C LEU A 58 14.04 -29.47 19.92
N GLN A 59 14.50 -28.23 19.67
CA GLN A 59 15.80 -27.77 20.16
C GLN A 59 15.85 -27.64 21.69
N GLU A 60 14.78 -27.16 22.32
CA GLU A 60 14.72 -26.99 23.78
C GLU A 60 14.59 -28.31 24.54
N THR A 61 13.82 -29.26 23.99
CA THR A 61 13.54 -30.54 24.65
C THR A 61 14.53 -31.64 24.28
N GLY A 62 15.19 -31.53 23.12
CA GLY A 62 16.04 -32.58 22.56
C GLY A 62 15.27 -33.85 22.14
N LEU A 63 13.94 -33.79 22.10
CA LEU A 63 13.08 -34.93 21.76
C LEU A 63 13.02 -35.16 20.26
N LEU A 64 12.71 -36.40 19.87
CA LEU A 64 12.59 -36.78 18.46
C LEU A 64 11.22 -36.38 17.89
N PRO A 65 11.11 -36.11 16.58
CA PRO A 65 9.82 -35.93 15.91
C PRO A 65 8.90 -37.13 16.14
N GLY A 66 7.66 -36.87 16.58
CA GLY A 66 6.67 -37.90 16.89
C GLY A 66 6.56 -38.27 18.37
N ASP A 67 7.41 -37.74 19.24
CA ASP A 67 7.26 -37.90 20.70
C ASP A 67 6.03 -37.09 21.22
N PRO A 68 5.08 -37.70 21.95
CA PRO A 68 3.96 -36.97 22.56
C PRO A 68 4.38 -35.80 23.45
N ALA A 69 5.53 -35.89 24.14
CA ALA A 69 6.03 -34.81 24.98
C ALA A 69 6.53 -33.60 24.16
N LEU A 70 6.98 -33.83 22.92
CA LEU A 70 7.32 -32.76 21.98
C LEU A 70 6.08 -32.01 21.52
N ALA A 71 4.98 -32.74 21.24
CA ALA A 71 3.70 -32.13 20.90
C ALA A 71 3.17 -31.27 22.05
N GLU A 72 3.25 -31.74 23.29
CA GLU A 72 2.86 -30.96 24.48
C GLU A 72 3.72 -29.70 24.66
N ALA A 73 5.03 -29.78 24.36
CA ALA A 73 5.91 -28.60 24.38
C ALA A 73 5.56 -27.57 23.30
N ALA A 74 5.27 -28.03 22.07
CA ALA A 74 4.81 -27.15 20.99
C ALA A 74 3.46 -26.50 21.34
N ASP A 75 2.51 -27.26 21.89
CA ASP A 75 1.20 -26.77 22.33
C ASP A 75 1.33 -25.67 23.38
N ARG A 76 2.26 -25.82 24.35
CA ARG A 76 2.55 -24.79 25.34
C ARG A 76 3.04 -23.50 24.69
N LYS A 77 3.93 -23.58 23.70
CA LYS A 77 4.42 -22.40 22.96
C LYS A 77 3.31 -21.73 22.15
N ILE A 78 2.47 -22.50 21.45
CA ILE A 78 1.29 -21.98 20.75
C ILE A 78 0.35 -21.27 21.75
N TYR A 79 0.11 -21.88 22.91
CA TYR A 79 -0.70 -21.28 23.97
C TYR A 79 -0.13 -19.93 24.43
N THR A 80 1.18 -19.82 24.63
CA THR A 80 1.81 -18.54 24.98
C THR A 80 1.56 -17.45 23.92
N VAL A 81 1.74 -17.76 22.64
CA VAL A 81 1.48 -16.82 21.54
C VAL A 81 0.01 -16.40 21.51
N THR A 82 -0.90 -17.37 21.57
CA THR A 82 -2.35 -17.12 21.53
C THR A 82 -2.86 -16.35 22.75
N ALA A 83 -2.26 -16.56 23.93
CA ALA A 83 -2.57 -15.80 25.13
C ALA A 83 -2.19 -14.32 24.98
N SER A 84 -0.98 -14.02 24.47
CA SER A 84 -0.56 -12.63 24.21
C SER A 84 -1.44 -11.93 23.17
N VAL A 85 -1.88 -12.65 22.14
CA VAL A 85 -2.80 -12.12 21.14
C VAL A 85 -4.19 -11.88 21.74
N SER A 86 -4.65 -12.75 22.65
CA SER A 86 -5.98 -12.66 23.27
C SER A 86 -6.18 -11.40 24.12
N GLU A 87 -5.11 -10.75 24.58
CA GLU A 87 -5.17 -9.49 25.32
C GLU A 87 -5.56 -8.28 24.44
N MET A 88 -5.47 -8.41 23.12
CA MET A 88 -5.85 -7.36 22.18
C MET A 88 -7.37 -7.29 21.97
N VAL A 89 -7.85 -6.12 21.52
CA VAL A 89 -9.24 -5.95 21.06
C VAL A 89 -9.48 -6.91 19.88
N HIS A 90 -10.53 -7.74 19.95
CA HIS A 90 -10.83 -8.84 19.02
C HIS A 90 -9.79 -9.99 18.99
N GLY A 91 -8.86 -10.02 19.95
CA GLY A 91 -7.77 -10.99 19.99
C GLY A 91 -8.19 -12.40 20.35
N PHE A 92 -9.25 -12.57 21.15
CA PHE A 92 -9.69 -13.88 21.63
C PHE A 92 -10.11 -14.82 20.49
N GLU A 93 -10.94 -14.35 19.57
CA GLU A 93 -11.37 -15.17 18.42
C GLU A 93 -10.24 -15.39 17.42
N PHE A 94 -9.37 -14.39 17.23
CA PHE A 94 -8.15 -14.55 16.43
C PHE A 94 -7.25 -15.67 16.99
N ALA A 95 -7.02 -15.67 18.29
CA ALA A 95 -6.24 -16.69 19.01
C ALA A 95 -6.87 -18.10 18.92
N ARG A 96 -8.20 -18.19 19.02
CA ARG A 96 -8.93 -19.45 18.79
C ARG A 96 -8.74 -19.97 17.37
N LEU A 97 -8.75 -19.10 16.37
CA LEU A 97 -8.54 -19.46 14.96
C LEU A 97 -7.09 -19.88 14.70
N LEU A 98 -6.09 -19.22 15.28
CA LEU A 98 -4.70 -19.68 15.24
C LEU A 98 -4.55 -21.09 15.81
N SER A 99 -5.22 -21.35 16.94
CA SER A 99 -5.22 -22.68 17.57
C SER A 99 -5.89 -23.73 16.70
N ALA A 100 -7.02 -23.38 16.06
CA ALA A 100 -7.71 -24.26 15.12
C ALA A 100 -6.85 -24.57 13.89
N TYR A 101 -6.19 -23.56 13.33
CA TYR A 101 -5.27 -23.71 12.20
C TYR A 101 -4.11 -24.65 12.54
N TYR A 102 -3.49 -24.47 13.71
CA TYR A 102 -2.41 -25.33 14.19
C TYR A 102 -2.85 -26.79 14.35
N ARG A 103 -4.00 -27.06 15.00
CA ARG A 103 -4.52 -28.42 15.13
C ARG A 103 -4.79 -29.05 13.76
N ALA A 104 -5.42 -28.29 12.86
CA ALA A 104 -5.71 -28.74 11.51
C ALA A 104 -4.42 -29.05 10.71
N TYR A 105 -3.36 -28.27 10.92
CA TYR A 105 -2.03 -28.54 10.35
C TYR A 105 -1.45 -29.88 10.81
N LEU A 106 -1.56 -30.20 12.11
CA LEU A 106 -1.07 -31.47 12.64
C LEU A 106 -1.87 -32.68 12.16
N THR A 107 -3.19 -32.54 12.02
CA THR A 107 -4.08 -33.64 11.61
C THR A 107 -4.19 -33.78 10.08
N GLY A 108 -3.59 -32.87 9.31
CA GLY A 108 -3.73 -32.83 7.85
C GLY A 108 -5.14 -32.47 7.38
N ASP A 109 -5.89 -31.71 8.20
CA ASP A 109 -7.24 -31.24 7.87
C ASP A 109 -7.16 -29.98 7.01
N ASP A 110 -7.01 -30.18 5.70
CA ASP A 110 -6.90 -29.10 4.72
C ASP A 110 -8.16 -28.24 4.62
N GLU A 111 -9.33 -28.80 4.91
CA GLU A 111 -10.60 -28.08 4.87
C GLU A 111 -10.65 -27.03 5.99
N THR A 112 -10.36 -27.43 7.23
CA THR A 112 -10.31 -26.48 8.35
C THR A 112 -9.21 -25.43 8.15
N ARG A 113 -8.03 -25.82 7.62
CA ARG A 113 -6.98 -24.83 7.29
C ARG A 113 -7.45 -23.81 6.27
N ALA A 114 -8.11 -24.24 5.21
CA ALA A 114 -8.65 -23.37 4.17
C ALA A 114 -9.73 -22.44 4.73
N ASN A 115 -10.64 -22.95 5.56
CA ASN A 115 -11.69 -22.18 6.21
C ASN A 115 -11.11 -21.12 7.16
N VAL A 116 -10.12 -21.46 7.98
CA VAL A 116 -9.47 -20.47 8.85
C VAL A 116 -8.73 -19.41 8.03
N ALA A 117 -8.00 -19.80 6.98
CA ALA A 117 -7.33 -18.84 6.10
C ALA A 117 -8.33 -17.91 5.40
N ARG A 118 -9.49 -18.43 4.99
CA ARG A 118 -10.62 -17.67 4.45
C ARG A 118 -11.14 -16.64 5.46
N TRP A 119 -11.20 -17.00 6.75
CA TRP A 119 -11.60 -16.06 7.81
C TRP A 119 -10.57 -14.95 8.00
N PHE A 120 -9.28 -15.30 8.04
CA PHE A 120 -8.20 -14.32 8.13
C PHE A 120 -8.10 -13.40 6.92
N ARG A 121 -8.57 -13.81 5.74
CA ARG A 121 -8.72 -12.92 4.58
C ARG A 121 -10.00 -12.08 4.62
N GLY A 122 -10.85 -12.26 5.63
CA GLY A 122 -12.11 -11.53 5.76
C GLY A 122 -13.14 -11.93 4.70
N GLU A 123 -13.11 -13.17 4.18
CA GLU A 123 -13.92 -13.64 3.05
C GLU A 123 -15.28 -14.24 3.44
N TYR A 124 -15.60 -14.28 4.74
CA TYR A 124 -16.92 -14.66 5.23
C TYR A 124 -17.89 -13.49 5.15
N THR A 125 -19.10 -13.73 4.66
CA THR A 125 -20.11 -12.67 4.48
C THR A 125 -21.10 -12.61 5.63
N THR A 126 -21.37 -13.75 6.27
CA THR A 126 -22.33 -13.83 7.38
C THR A 126 -21.71 -14.54 8.59
N LYS A 127 -22.17 -14.16 9.79
CA LYS A 127 -21.77 -14.81 11.04
C LYS A 127 -22.22 -16.27 11.09
N SER A 128 -23.36 -16.60 10.48
CA SER A 128 -23.88 -17.97 10.39
C SER A 128 -22.93 -18.86 9.60
N GLU A 129 -22.43 -18.37 8.45
CA GLU A 129 -21.45 -19.09 7.62
C GLU A 129 -20.14 -19.35 8.38
N ALA A 130 -19.60 -18.34 9.08
CA ALA A 130 -18.41 -18.50 9.90
C ALA A 130 -18.64 -19.47 11.08
N LYS A 131 -19.85 -19.47 11.66
CA LYS A 131 -20.21 -20.36 12.76
C LYS A 131 -20.32 -21.81 12.31
N GLU A 132 -20.89 -22.04 11.12
CA GLU A 132 -20.99 -23.38 10.53
C GLU A 132 -19.62 -23.94 10.18
N ALA A 133 -18.77 -23.14 9.53
CA ALA A 133 -17.46 -23.59 9.08
C ALA A 133 -16.42 -23.71 10.20
N LEU A 134 -16.46 -22.83 11.22
CA LEU A 134 -15.37 -22.69 12.19
C LEU A 134 -15.83 -22.65 13.65
N GLY A 135 -17.14 -22.66 13.93
CA GLY A 135 -17.67 -22.52 15.29
C GLY A 135 -17.47 -21.12 15.89
N VAL A 136 -17.23 -20.11 15.05
CA VAL A 136 -16.97 -18.71 15.45
C VAL A 136 -18.12 -17.81 14.99
N ASN A 137 -18.68 -16.99 15.89
CA ASN A 137 -19.85 -16.15 15.63
C ASN A 137 -19.50 -14.67 15.33
N ILE A 138 -18.33 -14.44 14.75
CA ILE A 138 -17.77 -13.13 14.42
C ILE A 138 -17.13 -13.19 13.03
N ILE A 139 -17.21 -12.08 12.32
CA ILE A 139 -16.59 -11.84 11.02
C ILE A 139 -15.95 -10.46 11.06
N ILE A 140 -14.98 -10.23 10.18
CA ILE A 140 -14.33 -8.93 9.98
C ILE A 140 -15.28 -8.04 9.17
N THR A 141 -15.36 -6.76 9.54
CA THR A 141 -16.31 -5.78 9.00
C THR A 141 -15.62 -4.47 8.62
N ASP A 142 -16.39 -3.54 8.04
CA ASP A 142 -15.93 -2.18 7.73
C ASP A 142 -15.47 -1.40 8.96
N GLU A 143 -15.95 -1.75 10.16
CA GLU A 143 -15.68 -0.99 11.39
C GLU A 143 -14.42 -1.46 12.11
N ASP A 144 -14.14 -2.77 12.12
CA ASP A 144 -13.12 -3.40 12.98
C ASP A 144 -11.89 -3.95 12.21
N TRP A 145 -11.84 -3.85 10.88
CA TRP A 145 -10.73 -4.38 10.07
C TRP A 145 -9.34 -3.91 10.52
N TYR A 146 -9.22 -2.65 10.95
CA TYR A 146 -7.95 -2.07 11.41
C TYR A 146 -7.44 -2.72 12.70
N ASP A 147 -8.35 -3.15 13.59
CA ASP A 147 -7.98 -3.84 14.82
C ASP A 147 -7.34 -5.21 14.52
N TYR A 148 -7.85 -5.92 13.51
CA TYR A 148 -7.23 -7.18 13.06
C TYR A 148 -5.84 -6.98 12.45
N LEU A 149 -5.58 -5.86 11.78
CA LEU A 149 -4.22 -5.56 11.30
C LEU A 149 -3.24 -5.33 12.45
N LYS A 150 -3.68 -4.68 13.53
CA LYS A 150 -2.87 -4.56 14.76
C LYS A 150 -2.59 -5.93 15.37
N ILE A 151 -3.58 -6.83 15.38
CA ILE A 151 -3.40 -8.22 15.84
C ILE A 151 -2.38 -8.95 14.95
N PHE A 152 -2.50 -8.85 13.62
CA PHE A 152 -1.53 -9.44 12.69
C PHE A 152 -0.11 -8.95 12.94
N ALA A 153 0.07 -7.64 13.15
CA ALA A 153 1.39 -7.07 13.43
C ALA A 153 2.01 -7.66 14.71
N LEU A 154 1.23 -7.79 15.79
CA LEU A 154 1.68 -8.46 17.02
C LEU A 154 1.98 -9.94 16.77
N PHE A 155 1.08 -10.65 16.09
CA PHE A 155 1.27 -12.07 15.75
C PHE A 155 2.56 -12.28 14.95
N PHE A 156 2.83 -11.48 13.91
CA PHE A 156 4.06 -11.59 13.14
C PHE A 156 5.30 -11.29 13.97
N ARG A 157 5.23 -10.36 14.93
CA ARG A 157 6.31 -10.13 15.88
C ARG A 157 6.57 -11.37 16.74
N LEU A 158 5.53 -12.02 17.25
CA LEU A 158 5.62 -13.25 18.03
C LEU A 158 6.08 -14.44 17.18
N ALA A 159 5.80 -14.44 15.88
CA ALA A 159 6.29 -15.42 14.92
C ALA A 159 7.75 -15.18 14.46
N GLY A 160 8.46 -14.23 15.08
CA GLY A 160 9.89 -13.99 14.84
C GLY A 160 10.20 -12.91 13.80
N TYR A 161 9.21 -12.20 13.25
CA TYR A 161 9.44 -11.06 12.37
C TYR A 161 9.65 -9.74 13.15
N ALA A 162 10.17 -8.72 12.48
CA ALA A 162 10.30 -7.38 13.08
C ALA A 162 8.92 -6.70 13.30
N GLY A 163 7.93 -7.06 12.49
CA GLY A 163 6.61 -6.44 12.45
C GLY A 163 6.02 -6.41 11.04
N MET A 164 5.06 -5.51 10.83
CA MET A 164 4.33 -5.31 9.58
C MET A 164 4.46 -3.85 9.11
N MET A 165 4.65 -3.65 7.81
CA MET A 165 4.55 -2.34 7.16
C MET A 165 3.34 -2.37 6.21
N ILE A 166 2.49 -1.36 6.30
CA ILE A 166 1.34 -1.16 5.43
C ILE A 166 1.60 0.04 4.53
N MET A 167 1.36 -0.12 3.24
CA MET A 167 1.46 0.93 2.24
C MET A 167 0.07 1.13 1.63
N ILE A 168 -0.49 2.34 1.77
CA ILE A 168 -1.79 2.66 1.18
C ILE A 168 -1.58 3.77 0.18
N ASP A 169 -1.85 3.52 -1.10
CA ASP A 169 -1.78 4.56 -2.12
C ASP A 169 -3.16 5.08 -2.50
N GLU A 170 -3.18 6.12 -3.33
CA GLU A 170 -4.39 6.66 -3.95
C GLU A 170 -5.40 7.25 -2.95
N LEU A 171 -4.91 7.85 -1.85
CA LEU A 171 -5.79 8.58 -0.89
C LEU A 171 -6.60 9.70 -1.53
N VAL A 172 -6.20 10.18 -2.72
CA VAL A 172 -6.97 11.10 -3.54
C VAL A 172 -8.39 10.59 -3.82
N ASN A 173 -8.62 9.27 -3.82
CA ASN A 173 -9.95 8.70 -3.98
C ASN A 173 -10.90 9.02 -2.83
N ILE A 174 -10.40 9.25 -1.61
CA ILE A 174 -11.22 9.77 -0.50
C ILE A 174 -11.64 11.22 -0.80
N TYR A 175 -10.72 12.05 -1.29
CA TYR A 175 -10.99 13.45 -1.64
C TYR A 175 -12.05 13.59 -2.74
N LYS A 176 -12.05 12.66 -3.72
CA LYS A 176 -13.01 12.61 -4.82
C LYS A 176 -14.44 12.27 -4.37
N ILE A 177 -14.65 11.68 -3.19
CA ILE A 177 -16.00 11.35 -2.68
C ILE A 177 -16.84 12.64 -2.61
N PRO A 178 -18.02 12.72 -3.26
CA PRO A 178 -18.84 13.93 -3.25
C PRO A 178 -19.43 14.25 -1.88
N HIS A 179 -19.91 13.21 -1.18
CA HIS A 179 -20.65 13.36 0.07
C HIS A 179 -19.73 13.65 1.26
N THR A 180 -19.91 14.81 1.89
CA THR A 180 -19.03 15.32 2.96
C THR A 180 -18.98 14.41 4.18
N VAL A 181 -20.12 13.90 4.65
CA VAL A 181 -20.18 13.02 5.83
C VAL A 181 -19.38 11.74 5.59
N THR A 182 -19.44 11.19 4.37
CA THR A 182 -18.69 9.98 4.00
C THR A 182 -17.18 10.24 3.95
N ARG A 183 -16.75 11.43 3.50
CA ARG A 183 -15.34 11.85 3.60
C ARG A 183 -14.91 11.96 5.06
N GLN A 184 -15.73 12.59 5.91
CA GLN A 184 -15.44 12.76 7.33
C GLN A 184 -15.24 11.43 8.05
N TYR A 185 -16.07 10.41 7.80
CA TYR A 185 -15.86 9.07 8.38
C TYR A 185 -14.52 8.44 7.99
N ASN A 186 -14.05 8.66 6.76
CA ASN A 186 -12.73 8.19 6.33
C ASN A 186 -11.60 8.98 7.01
N TYR A 187 -11.75 10.29 7.17
CA TYR A 187 -10.82 11.12 7.93
C TYR A 187 -10.80 10.77 9.42
N GLU A 188 -11.94 10.43 10.02
CA GLU A 188 -12.02 9.92 11.39
C GLU A 188 -11.27 8.60 11.55
N LYS A 189 -11.40 7.68 10.58
CA LYS A 189 -10.62 6.44 10.57
C LYS A 189 -9.12 6.72 10.47
N LEU A 190 -8.70 7.62 9.58
CA LEU A 190 -7.31 8.06 9.46
C LEU A 190 -6.79 8.67 10.77
N LEU A 191 -7.60 9.51 11.43
CA LEU A 191 -7.27 10.10 12.72
C LEU A 191 -7.13 9.04 13.82
N ALA A 192 -8.00 8.02 13.83
CA ALA A 192 -7.91 6.90 14.76
C ALA A 192 -6.61 6.11 14.56
N MET A 193 -6.24 5.82 13.30
CA MET A 193 -4.98 5.16 12.98
C MET A 193 -3.76 5.97 13.45
N TYR A 194 -3.77 7.28 13.18
CA TYR A 194 -2.73 8.20 13.65
C TYR A 194 -2.61 8.24 15.18
N ASN A 195 -3.75 8.34 15.88
CA ASN A 195 -3.78 8.35 17.34
C ASN A 195 -3.22 7.05 17.93
N ASP A 196 -3.62 5.90 17.39
CA ASP A 196 -3.19 4.60 17.87
C ASP A 196 -1.67 4.41 17.71
N ALA A 197 -1.09 4.94 16.63
CA ALA A 197 0.35 4.97 16.42
C ALA A 197 1.06 5.84 17.47
N LEU A 198 0.62 7.08 17.67
CA LEU A 198 1.24 7.98 18.66
C LEU A 198 1.09 7.51 20.11
N GLN A 199 -0.05 6.89 20.45
CA GLN A 199 -0.33 6.41 21.81
C GLN A 199 0.34 5.07 22.11
N GLY A 200 1.08 4.47 21.16
CA GLY A 200 1.74 3.18 21.34
C GLY A 200 0.79 1.98 21.39
N LYS A 201 -0.45 2.15 20.92
CA LYS A 201 -1.45 1.08 20.80
C LYS A 201 -1.21 0.24 19.53
N ALA A 202 -0.76 0.88 18.46
CA ALA A 202 -0.38 0.22 17.21
C ALA A 202 1.07 -0.27 17.29
N LYS A 203 1.31 -1.36 18.03
CA LYS A 203 2.65 -1.93 18.20
C LYS A 203 3.06 -2.78 16.99
N TYR A 204 4.34 -2.71 16.62
CA TYR A 204 4.95 -3.51 15.54
C TYR A 204 4.35 -3.30 14.15
N ILE A 205 3.60 -2.22 13.94
CA ILE A 205 2.99 -1.84 12.68
C ILE A 205 3.50 -0.46 12.25
N GLY A 206 3.95 -0.35 11.01
CA GLY A 206 4.23 0.91 10.33
C GLY A 206 3.20 1.13 9.23
N ILE A 207 2.81 2.38 8.98
CA ILE A 207 1.83 2.73 7.95
C ILE A 207 2.37 3.92 7.16
N ILE A 208 2.44 3.77 5.84
CA ILE A 208 2.82 4.81 4.89
C ILE A 208 1.62 5.02 3.96
N MET A 209 1.25 6.28 3.74
CA MET A 209 0.13 6.62 2.85
C MET A 209 0.57 7.63 1.78
N GLY A 210 0.25 7.33 0.52
CA GLY A 210 0.46 8.23 -0.61
C GLY A 210 -0.73 9.17 -0.79
N ILE A 211 -0.48 10.49 -0.85
CA ILE A 211 -1.52 11.50 -1.05
C ILE A 211 -1.01 12.67 -1.87
N THR A 212 -1.87 13.22 -2.74
CA THR A 212 -1.53 14.42 -3.51
C THR A 212 -1.58 15.67 -2.61
N PRO A 213 -0.75 16.71 -2.88
CA PRO A 213 -0.78 17.95 -2.10
C PRO A 213 -2.18 18.58 -2.03
N GLN A 214 -2.92 18.56 -3.14
CA GLN A 214 -4.30 19.06 -3.19
C GLN A 214 -5.24 18.27 -2.26
N ALA A 215 -5.19 16.94 -2.30
CA ALA A 215 -6.04 16.10 -1.45
C ALA A 215 -5.71 16.24 0.04
N LEU A 216 -4.45 16.57 0.38
CA LEU A 216 -4.04 16.85 1.74
C LEU A 216 -4.50 18.24 2.20
N GLU A 217 -4.19 19.28 1.42
CA GLU A 217 -4.22 20.68 1.88
C GLU A 217 -5.55 21.42 1.67
N ASP A 218 -6.42 20.93 0.78
CA ASP A 218 -7.70 21.56 0.52
C ASP A 218 -8.52 21.67 1.82
N LYS A 219 -8.77 22.91 2.26
CA LYS A 219 -9.47 23.23 3.52
C LYS A 219 -10.97 22.96 3.49
N ARG A 220 -11.56 22.67 2.33
CA ARG A 220 -12.98 22.36 2.14
C ARG A 220 -13.23 20.87 1.99
N ARG A 221 -12.39 20.19 1.22
CA ARG A 221 -12.60 18.78 0.85
C ARG A 221 -11.47 17.85 1.27
N GLY A 222 -10.24 18.35 1.33
CA GLY A 222 -9.04 17.57 1.66
C GLY A 222 -8.96 17.18 3.12
N VAL A 223 -7.90 16.47 3.48
CA VAL A 223 -7.63 16.02 4.85
C VAL A 223 -7.63 17.20 5.83
N TYR A 224 -7.10 18.35 5.40
CA TYR A 224 -7.05 19.58 6.21
C TYR A 224 -8.42 20.26 6.42
N SER A 225 -9.48 19.80 5.75
CA SER A 225 -10.85 20.20 6.11
C SER A 225 -11.29 19.65 7.48
N TYR A 226 -10.61 18.61 7.98
CA TYR A 226 -10.84 18.05 9.30
C TYR A 226 -9.81 18.61 10.30
N GLU A 227 -10.24 19.56 11.14
CA GLU A 227 -9.34 20.37 11.98
C GLU A 227 -8.44 19.53 12.90
N ALA A 228 -8.94 18.40 13.40
CA ALA A 228 -8.17 17.50 14.25
C ALA A 228 -7.00 16.83 13.50
N LEU A 229 -7.12 16.56 12.19
CA LEU A 229 -6.01 16.09 11.37
C LEU A 229 -5.11 17.25 10.97
N ARG A 230 -5.68 18.36 10.54
CA ARG A 230 -4.93 19.56 10.12
C ARG A 230 -3.94 20.03 11.19
N SER A 231 -4.38 20.11 12.44
CA SER A 231 -3.53 20.55 13.56
C SER A 231 -2.36 19.61 13.87
N ARG A 232 -2.41 18.35 13.41
CA ARG A 232 -1.41 17.32 13.67
C ARG A 232 -0.50 17.03 12.49
N LEU A 233 -1.04 17.15 11.28
CA LEU A 233 -0.33 16.92 10.01
C LEU A 233 0.24 18.22 9.43
N GLY A 234 -0.23 19.38 9.89
CA GLY A 234 0.27 20.67 9.47
C GLY A 234 1.76 20.84 9.79
N GLU A 235 2.45 21.58 8.94
CA GLU A 235 3.89 21.77 9.06
C GLU A 235 4.28 22.48 10.36
N GLY A 236 5.36 22.01 10.95
CA GLY A 236 6.02 22.72 12.04
C GLY A 236 6.57 24.07 11.56
N ARG A 237 6.54 25.06 12.46
CA ARG A 237 7.05 26.44 12.22
C ARG A 237 8.50 26.52 11.72
N PHE A 238 9.28 25.46 11.89
CA PHE A 238 10.71 25.41 11.63
C PHE A 238 11.10 24.62 10.37
N SER A 239 10.12 24.13 9.59
CA SER A 239 10.41 23.48 8.30
C SER A 239 10.90 24.53 7.30
N ALA A 240 12.06 24.30 6.68
CA ALA A 240 12.63 25.18 5.67
C ALA A 240 13.17 24.36 4.48
N PRO A 241 13.23 24.93 3.26
CA PRO A 241 13.86 24.26 2.12
C PRO A 241 15.30 23.85 2.46
N GLY A 242 15.62 22.56 2.30
CA GLY A 242 16.93 21.98 2.64
C GLY A 242 17.09 21.48 4.08
N ALA A 243 16.17 21.79 4.99
CA ALA A 243 16.12 21.26 6.36
C ALA A 243 14.78 20.55 6.59
N ARG A 244 14.65 19.34 6.01
CA ARG A 244 13.43 18.54 6.10
C ARG A 244 13.41 17.70 7.37
N ASP A 245 12.32 17.81 8.12
CA ASP A 245 12.02 16.89 9.21
C ASP A 245 11.47 15.58 8.62
N MET A 246 12.37 14.61 8.38
CA MET A 246 11.99 13.28 7.88
C MET A 246 11.28 12.42 8.92
N LEU A 247 11.17 12.89 10.17
CA LEU A 247 10.38 12.26 11.23
C LEU A 247 8.99 12.89 11.37
N ALA A 248 8.69 13.92 10.57
CA ALA A 248 7.36 14.52 10.55
C ALA A 248 6.31 13.52 10.01
N PRO A 249 5.04 13.62 10.45
CA PRO A 249 3.96 12.79 9.95
C PRO A 249 3.70 12.91 8.45
N VAL A 250 4.04 14.06 7.86
CA VAL A 250 3.92 14.34 6.43
C VAL A 250 5.31 14.60 5.88
N ILE A 251 5.74 13.73 4.96
CA ILE A 251 7.00 13.88 4.23
C ILE A 251 6.65 14.44 2.85
N ARG A 252 7.12 15.66 2.57
CA ARG A 252 6.98 16.25 1.24
C ARG A 252 8.07 15.76 0.31
N LEU A 253 7.65 15.31 -0.86
CA LEU A 253 8.51 14.98 -1.97
C LEU A 253 8.59 16.20 -2.89
N ASP A 254 9.80 16.71 -3.07
CA ASP A 254 10.05 17.78 -4.04
C ASP A 254 10.07 17.17 -5.45
N PRO A 255 9.64 17.93 -6.48
CA PRO A 255 9.80 17.51 -7.86
C PRO A 255 11.28 17.31 -8.19
N LEU A 256 11.54 16.45 -9.18
CA LEU A 256 12.90 16.24 -9.68
C LEU A 256 13.45 17.55 -10.26
N THR A 257 14.71 17.85 -9.96
CA THR A 257 15.40 18.98 -10.61
C THR A 257 15.68 18.68 -12.08
N ALA A 258 16.01 19.70 -12.87
CA ALA A 258 16.38 19.51 -14.27
C ALA A 258 17.59 18.56 -14.42
N GLU A 259 18.55 18.63 -13.49
CA GLU A 259 19.70 17.73 -13.44
C GLU A 259 19.30 16.30 -13.10
N GLU A 260 18.39 16.10 -12.13
CA GLU A 260 17.86 14.78 -11.80
C GLU A 260 17.04 14.17 -12.94
N MET A 261 16.27 15.00 -13.67
CA MET A 261 15.55 14.61 -14.88
C MET A 261 16.47 14.19 -16.01
N LEU A 262 17.60 14.87 -16.19
CA LEU A 262 18.63 14.49 -17.17
C LEU A 262 19.19 13.09 -16.84
N VAL A 263 19.55 12.85 -15.57
CA VAL A 263 20.04 11.54 -15.12
C VAL A 263 18.98 10.45 -15.28
N LEU A 264 17.71 10.78 -15.05
CA LEU A 264 16.59 9.86 -15.29
C LEU A 264 16.49 9.49 -16.78
N CYS A 265 16.55 10.46 -17.69
CA CYS A 265 16.48 10.21 -19.13
C CYS A 265 17.69 9.42 -19.64
N GLU A 266 18.89 9.69 -19.12
CA GLU A 266 20.09 8.89 -19.42
C GLU A 266 19.88 7.41 -19.06
N LYS A 267 19.37 7.14 -17.85
CA LYS A 267 19.06 5.76 -17.40
C LYS A 267 17.95 5.12 -18.24
N LEU A 268 16.93 5.87 -18.63
CA LEU A 268 15.85 5.37 -19.50
C LEU A 268 16.39 4.99 -20.89
N SER A 269 17.26 5.82 -21.48
CA SER A 269 17.93 5.52 -22.75
C SER A 269 18.75 4.23 -22.68
N LEU A 270 19.48 4.02 -21.58
CA LEU A 270 20.24 2.78 -21.35
C LEU A 270 19.33 1.56 -21.17
N MET A 271 18.22 1.68 -20.44
CA MET A 271 17.26 0.58 -20.29
C MET A 271 16.58 0.22 -21.61
N HIS A 272 16.18 1.23 -22.39
CA HIS A 272 15.54 1.07 -23.69
C HIS A 272 16.48 0.39 -24.70
N SER A 273 17.71 0.89 -24.81
CA SER A 273 18.75 0.28 -25.67
C SER A 273 19.09 -1.16 -25.26
N SER A 274 19.18 -1.45 -23.95
CA SER A 274 19.39 -2.80 -23.46
C SER A 274 18.22 -3.74 -23.78
N LEU A 275 16.97 -3.24 -23.77
CA LEU A 275 15.78 -4.04 -24.08
C LEU A 275 15.71 -4.42 -25.56
N PHE A 276 16.02 -3.46 -26.45
CA PHE A 276 15.90 -3.63 -27.91
C PHE A 276 17.22 -4.00 -28.60
N GLY A 277 18.35 -4.02 -27.89
CA GLY A 277 19.63 -4.51 -28.39
C GLY A 277 20.30 -3.60 -29.42
N TYR A 278 20.20 -2.28 -29.26
CA TYR A 278 20.89 -1.30 -30.12
C TYR A 278 21.83 -0.42 -29.30
N GLU A 279 22.82 0.20 -29.96
CA GLU A 279 23.73 1.14 -29.30
C GLU A 279 23.06 2.51 -29.10
N PRO A 280 23.07 3.08 -27.87
CA PRO A 280 22.51 4.41 -27.61
C PRO A 280 23.08 5.47 -28.56
N ARG A 281 22.19 6.20 -29.25
CA ARG A 281 22.57 7.27 -30.19
C ARG A 281 22.39 8.68 -29.65
N ILE A 282 21.60 8.81 -28.58
CA ILE A 282 21.32 10.09 -27.93
C ILE A 282 22.53 10.48 -27.09
N THR A 283 23.02 11.71 -27.29
CA THR A 283 24.12 12.28 -26.50
C THR A 283 23.60 13.02 -25.28
N THR A 284 24.49 13.35 -24.33
CA THR A 284 24.14 14.19 -23.18
C THR A 284 23.63 15.57 -23.58
N ASP A 285 24.17 16.14 -24.66
CA ASP A 285 23.71 17.44 -25.19
C ASP A 285 22.29 17.34 -25.76
N ASP A 286 21.96 16.24 -26.44
CA ASP A 286 20.59 15.99 -26.92
C ASP A 286 19.59 15.83 -25.76
N LEU A 287 20.01 15.17 -24.66
CA LEU A 287 19.18 15.05 -23.45
C LEU A 287 18.94 16.41 -22.79
N ALA A 288 19.99 17.22 -22.67
CA ALA A 288 19.88 18.57 -22.12
C ALA A 288 18.96 19.44 -22.98
N GLU A 289 19.05 19.30 -24.30
CA GLU A 289 18.17 19.99 -25.24
C GLU A 289 16.71 19.55 -25.11
N PHE A 290 16.47 18.23 -25.04
CA PHE A 290 15.13 17.68 -24.80
C PHE A 290 14.52 18.22 -23.50
N ILE A 291 15.24 18.16 -22.39
CA ILE A 291 14.77 18.70 -21.10
C ILE A 291 14.49 20.20 -21.19
N ARG A 292 15.36 20.97 -21.86
CA ARG A 292 15.15 22.41 -22.05
C ARG A 292 13.87 22.70 -22.84
N ILE A 293 13.57 21.92 -23.88
CA ILE A 293 12.36 22.04 -24.68
C ILE A 293 11.12 21.72 -23.83
N GLU A 294 11.14 20.62 -23.08
CA GLU A 294 10.03 20.24 -22.20
C GLU A 294 9.74 21.32 -21.14
N TYR A 295 10.79 21.87 -20.51
CA TYR A 295 10.63 22.94 -19.51
C TYR A 295 10.25 24.31 -20.10
N ALA A 296 10.55 24.57 -21.37
CA ALA A 296 10.16 25.81 -22.06
C ALA A 296 8.72 25.79 -22.59
N ARG A 297 8.16 24.59 -22.83
CA ARG A 297 6.82 24.37 -23.40
C ARG A 297 5.69 24.89 -22.51
N ILE A 298 5.86 24.75 -21.21
CA ILE A 298 4.76 24.86 -20.25
C ILE A 298 5.00 26.13 -19.43
N GLY A 299 4.22 27.17 -19.74
CA GLY A 299 4.33 28.49 -19.14
C GLY A 299 4.37 28.47 -17.61
N ALA A 300 5.05 29.48 -17.07
CA ALA A 300 5.26 29.70 -15.63
C ALA A 300 4.07 29.23 -14.77
N ASP A 301 4.38 28.35 -13.81
CA ASP A 301 3.54 27.85 -12.71
C ASP A 301 2.80 26.51 -12.87
N THR A 302 2.96 25.77 -13.97
CA THR A 302 2.43 24.38 -14.05
C THR A 302 3.56 23.35 -13.90
N ASN A 303 3.48 22.55 -12.82
CA ASN A 303 4.45 21.51 -12.49
C ASN A 303 4.48 20.45 -13.60
N ILE A 304 5.53 20.47 -14.44
CA ILE A 304 5.84 19.36 -15.34
C ILE A 304 5.96 18.09 -14.50
N THR A 305 5.16 17.08 -14.84
CA THR A 305 5.24 15.82 -14.11
C THR A 305 6.34 14.96 -14.72
N PRO A 306 7.17 14.28 -13.91
CA PRO A 306 8.13 13.30 -14.43
C PRO A 306 7.47 12.27 -15.36
N ARG A 307 6.20 11.94 -15.14
CA ARG A 307 5.43 11.03 -16.00
C ARG A 307 5.32 11.51 -17.44
N GLU A 308 4.99 12.78 -17.67
CA GLU A 308 4.87 13.36 -19.01
C GLU A 308 6.22 13.35 -19.72
N VAL A 309 7.28 13.80 -19.04
CA VAL A 309 8.63 13.81 -19.62
C VAL A 309 9.10 12.39 -19.95
N ILE A 310 8.84 11.41 -19.07
CA ILE A 310 9.18 10.00 -19.35
C ILE A 310 8.43 9.52 -20.60
N ARG A 311 7.13 9.77 -20.71
CA ARG A 311 6.32 9.32 -21.85
C ARG A 311 6.86 9.91 -23.16
N ASP A 312 7.02 11.22 -23.20
CA ASP A 312 7.45 11.94 -24.41
C ASP A 312 8.91 11.54 -24.77
N PHE A 313 9.74 11.23 -23.77
CA PHE A 313 11.10 10.72 -23.99
C PHE A 313 11.14 9.28 -24.51
N ILE A 314 10.28 8.38 -23.99
CA ILE A 314 10.17 7.02 -24.52
C ILE A 314 9.64 7.06 -25.96
N GLU A 315 8.68 7.93 -26.27
CA GLU A 315 8.19 8.13 -27.64
C GLU A 315 9.30 8.59 -28.60
N LEU A 316 10.16 9.52 -28.15
CA LEU A 316 11.36 9.92 -28.91
C LEU A 316 12.30 8.73 -29.16
N LEU A 317 12.56 7.91 -28.15
CA LEU A 317 13.41 6.72 -28.27
C LEU A 317 12.82 5.69 -29.24
N ASP A 318 11.50 5.46 -29.17
CA ASP A 318 10.77 4.54 -30.05
C ASP A 318 10.85 5.01 -31.51
N ILE A 319 10.69 6.31 -31.77
CA ILE A 319 10.79 6.89 -33.12
C ILE A 319 12.21 6.73 -33.69
N LEU A 320 13.23 7.00 -32.88
CA LEU A 320 14.64 6.86 -33.28
C LEU A 320 15.03 5.40 -33.51
N TYR A 321 14.44 4.48 -32.75
CA TYR A 321 14.62 3.06 -32.93
C TYR A 321 13.96 2.56 -34.24
N GLN A 322 12.74 3.00 -34.54
CA GLN A 322 12.00 2.61 -35.74
C GLN A 322 12.54 3.25 -37.03
N ASP A 323 13.05 4.47 -36.95
CA ASP A 323 13.67 5.17 -38.08
C ASP A 323 15.11 5.61 -37.74
N PRO A 324 16.09 4.71 -37.93
CA PRO A 324 17.49 4.98 -37.66
C PRO A 324 18.12 6.08 -38.52
N SER A 325 17.42 6.60 -39.54
CA SER A 325 17.93 7.65 -40.43
C SER A 325 17.58 9.07 -39.96
N LYS A 326 16.67 9.19 -38.99
CA LYS A 326 16.27 10.48 -38.42
C LYS A 326 17.37 11.06 -37.53
N ASP A 327 17.53 12.37 -37.66
CA ASP A 327 18.45 13.17 -36.86
C ASP A 327 17.73 13.64 -35.58
N VAL A 328 18.35 13.40 -34.43
CA VAL A 328 17.79 13.71 -33.09
C VAL A 328 17.54 15.20 -32.96
N SER A 329 18.51 16.04 -33.33
CA SER A 329 18.40 17.49 -33.22
C SER A 329 17.30 18.05 -34.14
N ARG A 330 17.11 17.48 -35.34
CA ARG A 330 15.98 17.84 -36.21
C ARG A 330 14.64 17.44 -35.63
N LEU A 331 14.52 16.26 -35.03
CA LEU A 331 13.26 15.83 -34.40
C LEU A 331 12.85 16.75 -33.26
N LEU A 332 13.79 17.06 -32.36
CA LEU A 332 13.58 17.96 -31.23
C LEU A 332 13.18 19.38 -31.66
N ASN A 333 13.72 19.87 -32.77
CA ASN A 333 13.45 21.23 -33.28
C ASN A 333 12.34 21.29 -34.35
N SER A 334 11.87 20.16 -34.84
CA SER A 334 10.79 20.12 -35.83
C SER A 334 9.46 20.34 -35.12
N GLY A 335 8.69 21.34 -35.55
CA GLY A 335 7.29 21.49 -35.14
C GLY A 335 6.37 20.34 -35.59
N GLU A 336 6.92 19.31 -36.27
CA GLU A 336 6.27 18.04 -36.60
C GLU A 336 6.18 17.08 -35.40
N PHE A 337 6.99 17.30 -34.37
CA PHE A 337 6.82 16.63 -33.07
C PHE A 337 5.62 17.29 -32.38
N GLY A 338 4.42 16.88 -32.78
CA GLY A 338 3.16 17.28 -32.15
C GLY A 338 3.01 16.57 -30.81
N PHE A 339 3.68 17.09 -29.78
CA PHE A 339 3.63 16.50 -28.44
C PHE A 339 2.20 16.49 -27.87
N ALA A 340 1.81 15.37 -27.27
CA ALA A 340 0.46 15.19 -26.71
C ALA A 340 0.10 16.31 -25.71
N GLU A 341 -1.06 16.95 -25.86
CA GLU A 341 -1.55 17.95 -24.92
C GLU A 341 -1.59 17.38 -23.48
N SER A 342 -1.18 18.20 -22.51
CA SER A 342 -1.17 17.81 -21.10
C SER A 342 -2.59 17.64 -20.59
N GLU A 343 -2.94 16.44 -20.09
CA GLU A 343 -4.20 16.20 -19.37
C GLU A 343 -4.19 16.83 -17.96
N ALA A 344 -3.07 17.41 -17.52
CA ALA A 344 -2.93 18.00 -16.17
C ALA A 344 -3.74 19.30 -15.99
N VAL A 345 -4.33 19.83 -17.06
CA VAL A 345 -5.24 20.97 -17.03
C VAL A 345 -6.61 20.56 -17.58
N SER A 346 -7.32 19.64 -16.91
CA SER A 346 -8.76 19.54 -17.08
C SER A 346 -9.43 20.73 -16.36
N ASP A 347 -9.33 21.92 -16.95
CA ASP A 347 -10.20 23.06 -16.64
C ASP A 347 -11.58 22.90 -17.31
N GLU A 348 -12.02 21.65 -17.51
CA GLU A 348 -13.42 21.36 -17.77
C GLU A 348 -14.17 21.47 -16.44
N LYS A 349 -14.76 22.65 -16.23
CA LYS A 349 -16.02 22.75 -15.52
C LYS A 349 -16.93 21.67 -16.11
N GLU A 350 -17.14 20.57 -15.39
CA GLU A 350 -18.22 19.63 -15.66
C GLU A 350 -19.50 20.44 -15.87
N ALA A 351 -19.89 20.58 -17.15
CA ALA A 351 -21.15 21.17 -17.52
C ALA A 351 -22.23 20.24 -16.98
N GLY A 352 -22.96 20.75 -15.99
CA GLY A 352 -24.28 20.35 -15.53
C GLY A 352 -24.71 18.91 -15.77
N PHE A 353 -24.89 18.17 -14.68
CA PHE A 353 -25.81 17.05 -14.60
C PHE A 353 -27.07 17.35 -15.42
N ALA A 354 -27.24 16.65 -16.55
CA ALA A 354 -28.52 16.60 -17.24
C ALA A 354 -29.49 15.82 -16.35
N GLU A 355 -30.50 16.54 -15.84
CA GLU A 355 -31.69 15.93 -15.27
C GLU A 355 -32.31 14.99 -16.31
N PHE A 356 -32.41 13.70 -15.99
CA PHE A 356 -33.37 12.84 -16.65
C PHE A 356 -34.65 12.83 -15.83
N THR A 357 -35.69 13.41 -16.43
CA THR A 357 -37.07 13.34 -15.96
C THR A 357 -37.74 12.05 -16.45
N VAL A 358 -38.48 11.46 -15.52
CA VAL A 358 -39.42 10.31 -15.54
C VAL A 358 -38.80 8.92 -15.44
#